data_AF-A0A6A7LZ41-F1
#
_entry.id   AF-A0A6A7LZ41-F1
#
_cell.length_a   1.000
_cell.length_b   1.000
_cell.length_c   1.000
_cell.angle_alpha   90.00
_cell.angle_beta   90.00
_cell.angle_gamma   90.00
#
_symmetry.space_group_name_H-M   'P 1'
#
loop_
_entity.id
_entity.type
_entity.pdbx_description
1 polymer ?
#
loop_
_entity_poly.entity_id
_entity_poly.type
_entity_poly.pdbx_seq_one_letter_code
_entity_poly.pdbx_strand_id
1 'polypeptide(L)' 'MNFNLYLDDQTAKELDRTAKKLGETRSGLIRKALREWLDKKTLGSPGWPSLILEWQGVPDMPPFESYRGELLPPREDAFS' A
#
# COMPACT_ATOMS: atom_id res chain seq x y z
N MET A 1 3.05 -0.87 -22.14
CA MET A 1 3.08 -2.24 -22.70
C MET A 1 1.66 -2.71 -22.90
N ASN A 2 1.33 -3.28 -24.06
CA ASN A 2 0.01 -3.86 -24.34
C ASN A 2 0.11 -5.38 -24.24
N PHE A 3 -0.84 -6.02 -23.57
CA PHE A 3 -0.95 -7.47 -23.49
C PHE A 3 -2.41 -7.88 -23.71
N ASN A 4 -2.62 -9.07 -24.26
CA ASN A 4 -3.95 -9.65 -24.44
C ASN A 4 -4.22 -10.64 -23.30
N LEU A 5 -5.43 -10.61 -22.76
CA LEU A 5 -5.87 -11.48 -21.68
C LEU A 5 -7.13 -12.21 -22.14
N TYR A 6 -7.10 -13.55 -22.07
CA TYR A 6 -8.26 -14.38 -22.30
C TYR A 6 -8.92 -14.68 -20.96
N LEU A 7 -10.21 -14.39 -20.86
CA LEU A 7 -11.04 -14.64 -19.69
C LEU A 7 -12.21 -15.51 -20.11
N ASP A 8 -12.71 -16.35 -19.20
CA ASP A 8 -13.98 -17.01 -19.43
C ASP A 8 -15.14 -15.99 -19.41
N ASP A 9 -16.26 -16.37 -20.02
CA ASP A 9 -17.43 -15.51 -20.19
C ASP A 9 -17.99 -14.99 -18.86
N GLN A 10 -17.91 -15.80 -17.81
CA GLN A 10 -18.45 -15.41 -16.50
C GLN A 10 -17.58 -14.31 -15.89
N THR A 11 -16.27 -14.52 -15.85
CA THR A 11 -15.30 -13.53 -15.34
C THR A 11 -15.37 -12.23 -16.14
N ALA A 12 -15.49 -12.31 -17.48
CA ALA A 12 -15.63 -11.12 -18.33
C ALA A 12 -16.90 -10.32 -18.00
N LYS A 13 -18.04 -11.00 -17.80
CA LYS A 13 -19.31 -10.35 -17.42
C LYS A 13 -19.24 -9.70 -16.04
N GLU A 14 -18.61 -10.37 -15.07
CA GLU A 14 -18.44 -9.83 -13.73
C GLU A 14 -17.52 -8.61 -13.71
N LEU A 15 -16.43 -8.63 -14.48
CA LEU A 15 -15.55 -7.48 -14.66
C LEU A 15 -16.32 -6.29 -15.23
N ASP A 16 -17.13 -6.50 -16.26
CA ASP A 16 -17.94 -5.44 -16.89
C ASP A 16 -18.97 -4.85 -15.91
N ARG A 17 -19.65 -5.69 -15.13
CA ARG A 17 -20.59 -5.22 -14.10
C ARG A 17 -19.90 -4.41 -13.01
N THR A 18 -18.74 -4.89 -12.56
CA THR A 18 -17.96 -4.25 -11.49
C THR A 18 -17.40 -2.91 -11.95
N ALA A 19 -16.84 -2.84 -13.15
CA ALA A 19 -16.34 -1.60 -13.76
C ALA A 19 -17.46 -0.54 -13.84
N LYS A 20 -18.65 -0.92 -14.32
CA LYS A 20 -19.82 -0.02 -14.36
C LYS A 20 -20.23 0.46 -12.98
N LYS A 21 -20.30 -0.44 -11.99
CA LYS A 21 -20.68 -0.11 -10.61
C LYS A 21 -19.72 0.88 -9.97
N LEU A 22 -18.42 0.77 -10.26
CA LEU A 22 -17.37 1.63 -9.71
C LEU A 22 -17.15 2.92 -10.51
N GLY A 23 -17.78 3.07 -11.68
CA GLY A 23 -17.49 4.18 -12.59
C GLY A 23 -16.08 4.12 -13.19
N GLU A 24 -15.47 2.94 -13.22
CA GLU A 24 -14.13 2.72 -13.75
C GLU A 24 -14.16 2.06 -15.13
N THR A 25 -13.07 2.15 -15.89
CA THR A 25 -12.90 1.37 -17.12
C THR A 25 -12.46 -0.04 -16.78
N ARG A 26 -12.84 -1.05 -17.60
CA ARG A 26 -12.34 -2.43 -17.48
C ARG A 26 -10.82 -2.49 -17.35
N SER A 27 -10.10 -1.77 -18.21
CA SER A 27 -8.64 -1.74 -18.19
C SER A 27 -8.09 -1.07 -16.93
N GLY A 28 -8.77 -0.05 -16.39
CA GLY A 28 -8.44 0.54 -15.10
C GLY A 28 -8.54 -0.47 -13.96
N LEU A 29 -9.67 -1.18 -13.91
CA LEU A 29 -9.93 -2.20 -12.90
C LEU A 29 -8.94 -3.39 -13.01
N ILE A 30 -8.63 -3.85 -14.23
CA ILE A 30 -7.61 -4.89 -14.47
C ILE A 30 -6.24 -4.43 -13.96
N ARG A 31 -5.82 -3.19 -14.28
CA ARG A 31 -4.53 -2.66 -13.82
C ARG A 31 -4.45 -2.58 -12.31
N LYS A 32 -5.52 -2.14 -11.65
CA LYS A 32 -5.61 -2.04 -10.20
C LYS A 32 -5.52 -3.43 -9.56
N ALA A 33 -6.33 -4.38 -10.04
CA ALA A 33 -6.32 -5.75 -9.54
C ALA A 33 -4.96 -6.43 -9.71
N LEU A 34 -4.31 -6.26 -10.87
CA LEU A 34 -2.96 -6.79 -11.12
C LEU A 34 -1.93 -6.18 -10.19
N ARG A 35 -1.98 -4.86 -9.96
CA ARG A 35 -1.06 -4.19 -9.02
C ARG A 35 -1.24 -4.72 -7.60
N GLU A 36 -2.48 -4.74 -7.10
CA GLU A 36 -2.76 -5.24 -5.75
C GLU A 36 -2.36 -6.72 -5.59
N TRP A 37 -2.58 -7.55 -6.62
CA TRP A 37 -2.20 -8.95 -6.57
C TRP A 37 -0.67 -9.12 -6.59
N LEU A 38 0.03 -8.37 -7.45
CA LEU A 38 1.49 -8.39 -7.50
C LEU A 38 2.08 -7.88 -6.19
N ASP A 39 1.59 -6.76 -5.66
CA ASP A 39 2.05 -6.21 -4.38
C ASP A 39 1.90 -7.24 -3.26
N LYS A 40 0.75 -7.92 -3.18
CA LYS A 40 0.52 -9.02 -2.21
C LYS A 40 1.47 -10.22 -2.40
N LYS A 41 1.97 -10.45 -3.62
CA LYS A 41 2.85 -11.58 -3.94
C LYS A 41 4.33 -11.23 -3.85
N THR A 42 4.72 -9.99 -4.13
CA THR A 42 6.09 -9.49 -4.02
C THR A 42 6.42 -9.05 -2.60
N LEU A 43 5.44 -8.63 -1.82
CA LEU A 43 5.55 -8.50 -0.36
C LEU A 43 5.52 -9.88 0.29
N GLY A 44 6.42 -10.78 -0.13
CA GLY A 44 6.53 -12.19 0.27
C GLY A 44 6.84 -12.44 1.75
N SER A 45 6.49 -11.50 2.64
CA SER A 45 6.45 -11.63 4.08
C SER A 45 5.47 -10.57 4.62
N PRO A 46 4.80 -10.81 5.77
CA PRO A 46 4.03 -9.77 6.44
C PRO A 46 4.97 -8.60 6.77
N GLY A 47 4.92 -7.56 5.95
CA GLY A 47 5.87 -6.47 5.97
C GLY A 47 5.28 -5.25 5.29
N TRP A 48 5.76 -4.08 5.70
CA TRP A 48 5.28 -2.81 5.16
C TRP A 48 5.66 -2.66 3.67
N PRO A 49 4.79 -2.07 2.83
CA PRO A 49 5.12 -1.70 1.46
C PRO A 49 6.45 -0.95 1.34
N SER A 50 7.18 -1.10 0.22
CA SER A 50 8.45 -0.39 -0.01
C SER A 50 8.33 1.12 0.18
N LEU A 51 7.20 1.72 -0.20
CA LEU A 51 6.92 3.13 0.04
C LEU A 51 7.07 3.53 1.52
N ILE A 52 6.69 2.66 2.45
CA ILE A 52 6.82 2.90 3.89
C ILE A 52 8.25 2.61 4.35
N LEU A 53 8.87 1.53 3.85
CA LEU A 53 10.24 1.16 4.21
C LEU A 53 11.29 2.16 3.73
N GLU A 54 11.05 2.82 2.60
CA GLU A 54 11.96 3.77 1.96
C GLU A 54 11.67 5.22 2.35
N TRP A 55 10.62 5.48 3.12
CA TRP A 55 10.22 6.83 3.52
C TRP A 55 11.29 7.48 4.41
N GLN A 56 11.85 8.59 3.96
CA GLN A 56 12.92 9.33 4.66
C GLN A 56 12.40 10.46 5.57
N GLY A 57 11.10 10.51 5.84
CA GLY A 57 10.48 11.60 6.57
C GLY A 57 10.10 12.80 5.67
N VAL A 58 9.70 13.90 6.29
CA VAL A 58 9.42 15.17 5.62
C VAL A 58 10.73 15.96 5.54
N PRO A 59 11.15 16.47 4.36
CA PRO A 59 12.46 17.13 4.20
C PRO A 59 12.75 18.27 5.19
N ASP A 60 11.73 19.05 5.53
CA ASP A 60 11.84 20.20 6.42
C ASP A 60 11.59 19.86 7.90
N MET A 61 11.46 18.58 8.25
CA MET A 61 11.36 18.14 9.63
C MET A 61 12.70 17.60 10.14
N PRO A 62 13.06 17.90 11.40
CA PRO A 62 14.20 17.27 12.03
C PRO A 62 13.95 15.75 12.15
N PRO A 63 15.00 14.90 12.09
CA PRO A 63 14.85 13.47 12.25
C PRO A 63 14.12 13.11 13.55
N PHE A 64 13.37 12.01 13.55
CA PHE A 64 12.60 11.55 14.72
C PHE A 64 13.45 11.52 16.02
N GLU A 65 14.72 11.14 15.90
CA GLU A 65 15.64 10.96 17.02
C GLU A 65 16.34 12.25 17.49
N SER A 66 16.16 13.37 16.80
CA SER A 66 16.90 14.62 17.02
C SER A 66 16.82 15.18 18.44
N TYR A 67 15.68 15.04 19.11
CA TYR A 67 15.44 15.57 20.46
C TYR A 67 15.54 14.50 21.56
N ARG A 68 15.98 13.27 21.24
CA ARG A 68 16.05 12.18 22.23
C ARG A 68 16.92 12.55 23.43
N GLY A 69 17.98 13.31 23.21
CA GLY A 69 18.90 13.75 24.27
C GLY A 69 18.31 14.79 25.23
N GLU A 70 17.20 15.43 24.86
CA GLU A 70 16.51 16.43 25.69
C GLU A 70 15.41 15.80 26.56
N LEU A 71 15.14 14.50 26.38
CA LEU A 71 14.14 13.80 27.17
C LEU A 71 14.63 13.64 28.62
N LEU A 72 13.76 13.99 29.55
CA LEU A 72 13.97 13.68 30.96
C LEU A 72 14.00 12.16 31.15
N PRO A 73 14.82 11.64 32.09
CA PRO A 73 14.77 10.23 32.44
C PRO A 73 13.34 9.84 32.89
N PRO A 74 12.92 8.60 32.63
CA PRO A 74 11.65 8.10 33.14
C PRO A 74 11.55 8.29 34.65
N ARG A 75 10.34 8.56 35.16
CA ARG A 75 10.08 8.54 36.61
C ARG A 75 10.32 7.12 37.13
N GLU A 76 10.88 7.00 38.33
CA GLU A 76 11.17 5.71 38.95
C GLU A 76 9.90 4.87 39.17
N ASP A 77 8.76 5.53 39.40
CA ASP A 77 7.45 4.88 39.41
C ASP A 77 6.53 5.53 38.38
N ALA A 78 6.05 4.71 37.44
CA ALA A 78 5.16 5.13 36.37
C ALA A 78 3.69 5.12 36.79
N PHE A 79 3.35 4.55 37.96
CA PHE A 79 1.96 4.29 38.37
C PHE A 79 1.66 4.57 39.85
N SER A 80 2.58 5.17 40.62
CA SER A 80 2.32 5.65 41.99
C SER A 80 1.35 6.82 42.04
#